data_AF-A0A165ZWI7-F1
#
_entry.id   AF-A0A165ZWI7-F1
#
_cell.length_a   1.000
_cell.length_b   1.000
_cell.length_c   1.000
_cell.angle_alpha   90.00
_cell.angle_beta   90.00
_cell.angle_gamma   90.00
#
_symmetry.space_group_name_H-M   'P 1'
#
loop_
_entity.id
_entity.type
_entity.pdbx_description
1 polymer ?
#
loop_
_entity_poly.entity_id
_entity_poly.type
_entity_poly.pdbx_seq_one_letter_code
_entity_poly.pdbx_strand_id
1 'polypeptide(L)'
;QRILDMVKIGNDLSSEEKEEVRSLVREFADVFTLELREVRLVDFIEHKLGIPEGTVGPRVANQKPLTEPQREWLYGALDEMESCDIIRKIPASAAKWVS
;
A
#
# COMPACT_ATOMS: atom_id res chain seq x y z
N GLN A 1 10.49 18.76 4.95
CA GLN A 1 9.66 19.17 6.10
C GLN A 1 8.44 18.27 6.28
N ARG A 2 7.56 18.14 5.27
CA ARG A 2 6.31 17.35 5.33
C ARG A 2 6.45 15.93 5.93
N ILE A 3 7.50 15.18 5.58
CA ILE A 3 7.70 13.83 6.12
C ILE A 3 8.02 13.80 7.62
N LEU A 4 8.77 14.80 8.11
CA LEU A 4 9.08 14.90 9.55
C LEU A 4 7.84 15.22 10.38
N ASP A 5 6.85 15.89 9.78
CA ASP A 5 5.58 16.21 10.44
C ASP A 5 4.64 14.98 10.48
N MET A 6 4.89 13.98 9.62
CA MET A 6 4.13 12.71 9.57
C MET A 6 4.73 11.60 10.45
N VAL A 7 5.97 11.76 10.90
CA VAL A 7 6.68 10.76 11.71
C VAL A 7 6.69 11.20 13.18
N LYS A 8 6.28 10.29 14.07
CA LYS A 8 6.36 10.52 15.52
C LYS A 8 7.72 10.07 16.05
N ILE A 9 8.59 11.02 16.39
CA ILE A 9 9.87 10.74 17.08
C ILE A 9 9.62 10.65 18.58
N GLY A 10 10.13 9.59 19.21
CA GLY A 10 9.99 9.35 20.64
C GLY A 10 10.66 10.41 21.53
N ASN A 11 10.15 10.55 22.76
CA ASN A 11 10.71 11.49 23.74
C ASN A 11 11.90 10.89 24.52
N ASP A 12 12.17 9.61 24.32
CA ASP A 12 13.23 8.79 24.94
C ASP A 12 14.62 9.02 24.32
N LEU A 13 14.71 9.78 23.23
CA LEU A 13 15.97 10.12 22.58
C LEU A 13 16.56 11.44 23.11
N SER A 14 17.88 11.47 23.22
CA SER A 14 18.65 12.69 23.45
C SER A 14 18.52 13.67 22.28
N SER A 15 18.97 14.91 22.46
CA SER A 15 18.91 15.93 21.40
C SER A 15 19.75 15.56 20.18
N GLU A 16 20.88 14.87 20.39
CA GLU A 16 21.79 14.45 19.32
C GLU A 16 21.17 13.32 18.50
N GLU A 17 20.67 12.28 19.18
CA GLU A 17 19.96 11.15 18.54
C GLU A 17 18.69 11.62 17.80
N LYS A 18 17.96 12.60 18.33
CA LYS A 18 16.81 13.19 17.63
C LYS A 18 17.22 13.86 16.32
N GLU A 19 18.39 14.50 16.28
CA GLU A 19 18.86 15.13 15.05
C GLU A 19 19.37 14.09 14.05
N GLU A 20 20.03 13.03 14.51
CA GLU A 20 20.39 11.89 13.66
C GLU A 20 19.15 11.25 13.01
N VAL A 21 18.09 10.98 13.79
CA VAL A 21 16.83 10.44 13.27
C VAL A 21 16.20 11.40 12.26
N ARG A 22 16.16 12.70 12.55
CA ARG A 22 15.65 13.70 11.58
C ARG A 22 16.49 13.74 10.31
N SER A 23 17.81 13.62 10.41
CA SER A 23 18.70 13.56 9.27
C SER A 23 18.41 12.33 8.41
N LEU A 24 18.29 11.16 9.03
CA LEU A 24 17.96 9.90 8.35
C LEU A 24 16.60 9.99 7.63
N VAL A 25 15.58 10.51 8.31
CA VAL A 25 14.24 10.66 7.70
C VAL A 25 14.24 11.67 6.55
N ARG A 26 15.11 12.69 6.58
CA ARG A 26 15.30 13.61 5.46
C ARG A 26 16.07 12.97 4.30
N GLU A 27 17.11 12.19 4.61
CA GLU A 27 17.96 11.52 3.63
C GLU A 27 17.16 10.51 2.80
N PHE A 28 16.35 9.69 3.47
CA PHE A 28 15.50 8.68 2.85
C PHE A 28 14.04 9.13 2.81
N ALA A 29 13.81 10.41 2.54
CA ALA A 29 12.48 10.99 2.57
C ALA A 29 11.53 10.27 1.61
N ASP A 30 12.02 9.80 0.46
CA ASP A 30 11.33 8.96 -0.52
C ASP A 30 10.90 7.61 0.08
N VAL A 31 11.83 6.90 0.72
CA VAL A 31 11.53 5.61 1.37
C VAL A 31 10.53 5.75 2.53
N PHE A 32 10.63 6.84 3.29
CA PHE A 32 9.73 7.11 4.41
C PHE A 32 8.43 7.76 3.96
N THR A 33 8.39 8.42 2.80
CA THR A 33 7.14 8.95 2.26
C THR A 33 6.20 7.79 1.99
N LEU A 34 5.05 7.83 2.65
CA LEU A 34 3.90 6.98 2.37
C LEU A 34 3.25 7.35 1.03
N GLU A 35 4.04 7.81 0.04
CA GLU A 35 3.56 8.29 -1.25
C GLU A 35 3.55 7.14 -2.26
N LEU A 36 2.34 6.74 -2.66
CA LEU A 36 2.13 5.62 -3.57
C LEU A 36 2.75 5.84 -4.97
N ARG A 37 3.04 7.09 -5.35
CA ARG A 37 3.66 7.44 -6.65
C ARG A 37 5.10 6.96 -6.79
N GLU A 38 5.75 6.64 -5.69
CA GLU A 38 7.13 6.14 -5.69
C GLU A 38 7.19 4.62 -5.87
N VAL A 39 6.06 3.92 -5.80
CA VAL A 39 5.97 2.50 -6.12
C VAL A 39 6.36 2.29 -7.59
N ARG A 40 7.35 1.44 -7.82
CA ARG A 40 7.78 1.02 -9.16
C ARG A 40 7.33 -0.42 -9.39
N LEU A 41 6.60 -0.65 -10.48
CA LEU A 41 6.26 -2.00 -10.90
C LEU A 41 7.54 -2.76 -11.27
N VAL A 42 7.67 -3.98 -10.75
CA VAL A 42 8.69 -4.94 -11.19
C VAL A 42 8.11 -5.67 -12.40
N ASP A 43 8.55 -5.27 -13.59
CA ASP A 43 8.02 -5.77 -14.88
C ASP A 43 8.75 -7.01 -15.41
N PHE A 44 9.87 -7.37 -14.80
CA PHE A 44 10.73 -8.48 -15.26
C PHE A 44 10.54 -9.79 -14.48
N ILE A 45 9.71 -9.81 -13.42
CA ILE A 45 9.42 -11.03 -12.63
C ILE A 45 7.91 -11.10 -12.35
N GLU A 46 7.34 -12.27 -12.62
CA GLU A 46 5.98 -12.61 -12.17
C GLU A 46 6.04 -13.41 -10.87
N HIS A 47 5.35 -12.93 -9.83
CA HIS A 47 5.16 -13.68 -8.60
C HIS A 47 4.07 -14.75 -8.78
N LYS A 48 4.44 -16.03 -8.61
CA LYS A 48 3.49 -17.14 -8.60
C LYS A 48 3.10 -17.48 -7.16
N LEU A 49 1.80 -17.45 -6.84
CA LEU A 49 1.27 -17.74 -5.51
C LEU A 49 1.50 -19.19 -5.03
N GLY A 50 1.94 -20.09 -5.91
CA GLY A 50 2.27 -21.48 -5.53
C GLY A 50 1.07 -22.31 -5.05
N ILE A 51 -0.13 -22.02 -5.56
CA ILE A 51 -1.36 -22.73 -5.19
C ILE A 51 -1.27 -24.17 -5.71
N PRO A 52 -1.38 -25.21 -4.85
CA PRO A 52 -1.38 -26.60 -5.30
C PRO A 52 -2.54 -26.90 -6.25
N GLU A 53 -2.30 -27.78 -7.23
CA GLU A 53 -3.37 -28.26 -8.13
C GLU A 53 -4.53 -28.85 -7.33
N GLY A 54 -5.76 -28.56 -7.78
CA GLY A 54 -6.98 -29.07 -7.14
C GLY A 54 -7.38 -28.35 -5.85
N THR A 55 -6.68 -27.29 -5.45
CA THR A 55 -7.10 -26.46 -4.31
C THR A 55 -8.49 -25.86 -4.57
N VAL A 56 -9.43 -26.09 -3.66
CA VAL A 56 -10.79 -25.54 -3.70
C VAL A 56 -10.88 -24.28 -2.84
N GLY A 57 -11.44 -23.21 -3.40
CA GLY A 57 -11.60 -21.93 -2.73
C GLY A 57 -12.91 -21.23 -3.12
N PRO A 58 -13.33 -20.20 -2.37
CA PRO A 58 -14.49 -19.39 -2.73
C PRO A 58 -14.25 -18.71 -4.08
N ARG A 59 -15.15 -18.96 -5.04
CA ARG A 59 -15.07 -18.37 -6.39
C ARG A 59 -15.62 -16.95 -6.47
N VAL A 60 -16.26 -16.48 -5.40
CA VAL A 60 -16.88 -15.16 -5.31
C VAL A 60 -16.62 -14.61 -3.91
N ALA A 61 -16.13 -13.38 -3.84
CA ALA A 61 -16.03 -12.63 -2.60
C ALA A 61 -17.21 -11.65 -2.52
N ASN A 62 -17.97 -11.69 -1.42
CA ASN A 62 -18.98 -10.68 -1.14
C ASN A 62 -18.32 -9.50 -0.42
N GLN A 63 -18.57 -8.28 -0.89
CA GLN A 63 -18.04 -7.10 -0.23
C GLN A 63 -18.77 -6.84 1.08
N LYS A 64 -18.03 -6.58 2.15
CA LYS A 64 -18.60 -6.18 3.44
C LYS A 64 -19.27 -4.80 3.31
N PRO A 65 -20.47 -4.59 3.89
CA PRO A 65 -21.08 -3.26 3.94
C PRO A 65 -20.16 -2.25 4.64
N LEU A 66 -20.03 -1.06 4.06
CA LEU A 66 -19.20 0.04 4.56
C LEU A 66 -20.07 1.17 5.08
N THR A 67 -19.71 1.74 6.23
CA THR A 67 -20.27 3.03 6.67
C THR A 67 -19.83 4.15 5.74
N GLU A 68 -20.49 5.31 5.78
CA GLU A 68 -20.14 6.44 4.91
C GLU A 68 -18.67 6.86 5.06
N PRO A 69 -18.13 7.08 6.28
CA PRO A 69 -16.73 7.48 6.44
C PRO A 69 -15.74 6.42 5.94
N GLN A 70 -16.08 5.13 6.10
CA GLN A 70 -15.25 4.03 5.59
C GLN A 70 -15.23 4.01 4.07
N ARG A 71 -16.37 4.31 3.44
CA ARG A 71 -16.51 4.32 1.99
C ARG A 71 -15.73 5.47 1.37
N GLU A 72 -15.88 6.69 1.91
CA GLU A 72 -15.13 7.87 1.46
C GLU A 72 -13.62 7.63 1.54
N TRP A 73 -13.15 7.12 2.68
CA TRP A 73 -11.73 6.81 2.86
C TRP A 73 -11.25 5.72 1.89
N LEU A 74 -11.98 4.60 1.80
CA LEU A 74 -11.56 3.47 0.95
C LEU A 74 -11.51 3.87 -0.52
N TYR A 75 -12.53 4.56 -1.01
CA TYR A 75 -12.58 4.94 -2.44
C TYR A 75 -11.52 5.98 -2.77
N GLY A 76 -11.25 6.94 -1.89
CA GLY A 76 -10.13 7.86 -2.07
C GLY A 76 -8.77 7.14 -2.18
N ALA A 77 -8.53 6.14 -1.32
CA ALA A 77 -7.30 5.34 -1.38
C ALA A 77 -7.21 4.48 -2.65
N LEU A 78 -8.33 3.89 -3.11
CA LEU A 78 -8.36 3.11 -4.35
C LEU A 78 -8.11 3.99 -5.58
N ASP A 79 -8.67 5.20 -5.61
CA ASP A 79 -8.43 6.16 -6.71
C ASP A 79 -6.96 6.61 -6.73
N GLU A 80 -6.34 6.82 -5.57
CA GLU A 80 -4.90 7.13 -5.48
C GLU A 80 -4.04 5.96 -6.01
N MET A 81 -4.34 4.72 -5.59
CA MET A 81 -3.65 3.52 -6.07
C MET A 81 -3.81 3.30 -7.58
N GLU A 82 -5.01 3.54 -8.13
CA GLU A 82 -5.27 3.46 -9.58
C GLU A 82 -4.49 4.54 -10.32
N SER A 83 -4.42 5.77 -9.79
CA SER A 83 -3.63 6.85 -10.39
C SER A 83 -2.12 6.60 -10.39
N CYS A 84 -1.64 5.71 -9.52
CA CYS A 84 -0.24 5.28 -9.42
C CYS A 84 0.04 3.96 -10.14
N ASP A 85 -0.92 3.42 -10.90
CA ASP A 85 -0.81 2.14 -11.64
C ASP A 85 -0.50 0.92 -10.73
N ILE A 86 -0.85 1.01 -9.45
CA ILE A 86 -0.70 -0.08 -8.46
C ILE A 86 -1.83 -1.10 -8.62
N ILE A 87 -3.04 -0.60 -8.89
CA ILE A 87 -4.24 -1.41 -9.11
C ILE A 87 -4.94 -0.99 -10.39
N ARG A 88 -5.77 -1.88 -10.92
CA ARG A 88 -6.63 -1.59 -12.07
C ARG A 88 -8.02 -2.16 -11.87
N LYS A 89 -9.03 -1.47 -12.38
CA LYS A 89 -10.40 -2.01 -12.45
C LYS A 89 -10.44 -3.19 -13.42
N ILE A 90 -11.01 -4.30 -12.98
CA ILE A 90 -11.27 -5.48 -13.79
C ILE A 90 -12.76 -5.83 -13.75
N PRO A 91 -13.33 -6.40 -14.82
CA PRO A 91 -14.67 -6.96 -14.73
C PRO A 91 -14.64 -8.17 -13.79
N ALA A 92 -15.75 -8.41 -13.07
CA ALA A 92 -15.86 -9.56 -12.17
C ALA A 92 -15.57 -10.91 -12.86
N SER A 93 -15.90 -11.02 -14.16
CA SER A 93 -15.61 -12.20 -14.98
C SER A 93 -14.11 -12.45 -15.24
N ALA A 94 -13.25 -11.43 -15.06
CA ALA A 94 -11.80 -11.56 -15.18
C ALA A 94 -11.14 -12.05 -13.88
N ALA A 95 -11.80 -11.89 -12.73
CA ALA A 95 -11.33 -12.49 -11.48
C ALA A 95 -11.61 -14.00 -11.51
N LYS A 96 -10.59 -14.79 -11.81
CA LYS A 96 -10.69 -16.25 -11.86
C LYS A 96 -9.83 -16.87 -10.78
N TRP A 97 -10.39 -17.85 -10.08
CA TRP A 97 -9.58 -18.83 -9.37
C TRP A 97 -8.82 -19.63 -10.43
N VAL A 98 -7.49 -19.63 -10.35
CA VAL A 98 -6.66 -20.49 -11.20
C VAL A 98 -6.68 -21.86 -10.53
N SER A 99 -7.47 -22.79 -11.09
CA SER A 99 -7.43 -24.21 -10.74
C SER A 99 -6.24 -24.90 -11.36
#